data_AF-A0A265E3P8-F1
#
_entry.id   AF-A0A265E3P8-F1
#
_cell.length_a   1.000
_cell.length_b   1.000
_cell.length_c   1.000
_cell.angle_alpha   90.00
_cell.angle_beta   90.00
_cell.angle_gamma   90.00
#
_symmetry.space_group_name_H-M   'P 1'
#
loop_
_entity.id
_entity.type
_entity.pdbx_description
1 polymer ?
#
loop_
_entity_poly.entity_id
_entity_poly.type
_entity_poly.pdbx_seq_one_letter_code
_entity_poly.pdbx_strand_id
1 'polypeptide(L)'
;MDQQKAVQKKKVSYRKVSYREQVKKTVKSQQAQAFAYIKVKKQTMYSLKLLNSIFSSTTRRYKRVRNKLRLARIENIKSATFDNHIVPKRVYQQFKPFFSDAQLTALYKTAMNSLNTFDLDADQQTDALVYALESLVKAMKRHHRDQGEPVYNIYAYLHRTLLHIGFNAEFYNDIYAYTDAAGFRKCIS
;
A
#
# COMPACT_ATOMS: atom_id res chain seq x y z
N MET A 1 5.11 106.49 -2.33
CA MET A 1 5.41 105.59 -1.18
C MET A 1 4.48 104.37 -1.11
N ASP A 2 3.21 104.49 -1.49
CA ASP A 2 2.24 103.39 -1.31
C ASP A 2 2.36 102.24 -2.32
N GLN A 3 2.78 102.51 -3.56
CA GLN A 3 2.98 101.46 -4.57
C GLN A 3 4.13 100.49 -4.20
N GLN A 4 5.20 100.99 -3.59
CA GLN A 4 6.33 100.13 -3.14
C GLN A 4 5.93 99.25 -1.94
N LYS A 5 5.13 99.76 -1.01
CA LYS A 5 4.59 98.98 0.12
C LYS A 5 3.64 97.87 -0.35
N ALA A 6 2.82 98.13 -1.38
CA ALA A 6 1.93 97.13 -1.96
C ALA A 6 2.70 96.00 -2.68
N VAL A 7 3.76 96.33 -3.41
CA VAL A 7 4.64 95.34 -4.07
C VAL A 7 5.40 94.49 -3.03
N GLN A 8 5.89 95.08 -1.95
CA GLN A 8 6.53 94.34 -0.86
C GLN A 8 5.55 93.39 -0.15
N LYS A 9 4.33 93.82 0.17
CA LYS A 9 3.28 92.95 0.76
C LYS A 9 2.94 91.77 -0.15
N LYS A 10 2.81 91.99 -1.47
CA LYS A 10 2.62 90.90 -2.45
C LYS A 10 3.80 89.92 -2.43
N LYS A 11 5.04 90.39 -2.50
CA LYS A 11 6.25 89.53 -2.46
C LYS A 11 6.32 88.67 -1.19
N VAL A 12 5.97 89.23 -0.03
CA VAL A 12 5.92 88.48 1.25
C VAL A 12 4.82 87.42 1.24
N SER A 13 3.65 87.72 0.69
CA SER A 13 2.55 86.75 0.53
C SER A 13 2.96 85.57 -0.36
N TYR A 14 3.52 85.83 -1.54
CA TYR A 14 3.99 84.77 -2.44
C TYR A 14 5.08 83.89 -1.80
N ARG A 15 6.02 84.48 -1.05
CA ARG A 15 7.03 83.71 -0.30
C ARG A 15 6.40 82.79 0.75
N LYS A 16 5.36 83.24 1.46
CA LYS A 16 4.64 82.40 2.45
C LYS A 16 3.88 81.25 1.79
N VAL A 17 3.26 81.48 0.62
CA VAL A 17 2.57 80.41 -0.13
C VAL A 17 3.57 79.39 -0.67
N SER A 18 4.69 79.86 -1.26
CA SER A 18 5.79 79.02 -1.74
C SER A 18 6.38 78.14 -0.63
N TYR A 19 6.63 78.71 0.56
CA TYR A 19 7.11 77.95 1.71
C TYR A 19 6.11 76.87 2.16
N ARG A 20 4.81 77.19 2.24
CA ARG A 20 3.78 76.21 2.60
C ARG A 20 3.70 75.06 1.61
N GLU A 21 3.85 75.33 0.32
CA GLU A 21 3.86 74.29 -0.72
C GLU A 21 5.10 73.40 -0.63
N GLN A 22 6.28 73.98 -0.36
CA GLN A 22 7.51 73.22 -0.12
C GLN A 22 7.38 72.31 1.10
N VAL A 23 6.84 72.81 2.23
CA VAL A 23 6.59 72.02 3.43
C VAL A 23 5.59 70.89 3.15
N LYS A 24 4.50 71.17 2.43
CA LYS A 24 3.54 70.11 2.04
C LYS A 24 4.18 69.03 1.17
N LYS A 25 5.07 69.40 0.24
CA LYS A 25 5.81 68.44 -0.60
C LYS A 25 6.79 67.61 0.22
N THR A 26 7.51 68.21 1.17
CA THR A 26 8.42 67.48 2.07
C THR A 26 7.68 66.51 2.96
N VAL A 27 6.56 66.92 3.58
CA VAL A 27 5.75 66.02 4.40
C VAL A 27 5.20 64.84 3.59
N LYS A 28 4.70 65.08 2.37
CA LYS A 28 4.26 64.00 1.47
C LYS A 28 5.39 63.04 1.11
N SER A 29 6.59 63.56 0.83
CA SER A 29 7.77 62.75 0.53
C SER A 29 8.20 61.89 1.73
N GLN A 30 8.24 62.47 2.93
CA GLN A 30 8.57 61.76 4.16
C GLN A 30 7.54 60.66 4.47
N GLN A 31 6.25 60.94 4.28
CA GLN A 31 5.20 59.94 4.43
C GLN A 31 5.36 58.79 3.43
N ALA A 32 5.64 59.09 2.16
CA ALA A 32 5.88 58.07 1.14
C ALA A 32 7.10 57.17 1.48
N GLN A 33 8.18 57.76 1.98
CA GLN A 33 9.35 57.01 2.47
C GLN A 33 9.01 56.12 3.66
N ALA A 34 8.23 56.62 4.63
CA ALA A 34 7.80 55.84 5.78
C ALA A 34 6.93 54.63 5.38
N PHE A 35 5.97 54.81 4.46
CA PHE A 35 5.15 53.71 3.96
C PHE A 35 5.96 52.69 3.16
N ALA A 36 6.93 53.13 2.35
CA ALA A 36 7.84 52.24 1.64
C ALA A 36 8.65 51.38 2.61
N TYR A 37 9.20 51.98 3.68
CA TYR A 37 9.93 51.26 4.72
C TYR A 37 9.05 50.21 5.43
N ILE A 38 7.82 50.57 5.82
CA ILE A 38 6.88 49.63 6.45
C ILE A 38 6.56 48.46 5.51
N LYS A 39 6.35 48.73 4.22
CA LYS A 39 6.07 47.70 3.21
C LYS A 39 7.22 46.70 3.09
N VAL A 40 8.45 47.21 2.95
CA VAL A 40 9.67 46.37 2.87
C VAL A 40 9.85 45.56 4.17
N LYS A 41 9.62 46.17 5.33
CA LYS A 41 9.70 45.49 6.64
C LYS A 41 8.66 44.36 6.77
N LYS A 42 7.44 44.56 6.28
CA LYS A 42 6.40 43.51 6.27
C LYS A 42 6.77 42.35 5.34
N GLN A 43 7.26 42.67 4.15
CA GLN A 43 7.68 41.66 3.17
C GLN A 43 8.86 40.82 3.69
N THR A 44 9.84 41.45 4.33
CA THR A 44 10.99 40.75 4.95
C THR A 44 10.59 39.88 6.13
N MET A 45 9.67 40.31 7.00
CA MET A 45 9.12 39.43 8.03
C MET A 45 8.39 38.22 7.44
N TYR A 46 7.63 38.41 6.35
CA TYR A 46 6.90 37.34 5.70
C TYR A 46 7.85 36.33 5.04
N SER A 47 8.89 36.81 4.33
CA SER A 47 9.90 35.93 3.74
C SER A 47 10.69 35.16 4.81
N LEU A 48 11.05 35.79 5.93
CA LEU A 48 11.70 35.09 7.07
C LEU A 48 10.80 34.01 7.67
N LYS A 49 9.49 34.26 7.82
CA LYS A 49 8.54 33.25 8.31
C LYS A 49 8.41 32.07 7.34
N LEU A 50 8.40 32.33 6.02
CA LEU A 50 8.38 31.28 5.00
C LEU A 50 9.69 30.48 4.96
N LEU A 51 10.84 31.13 5.07
CA LEU A 51 12.12 30.43 5.16
C LEU A 51 12.15 29.53 6.41
N ASN A 52 11.69 30.04 7.55
CA ASN A 52 11.59 29.25 8.77
C ASN A 52 10.61 28.08 8.61
N SER A 53 9.48 28.22 7.90
CA SER A 53 8.56 27.09 7.68
C SER A 53 9.17 26.03 6.73
N ILE A 54 9.88 26.45 5.68
CA ILE A 54 10.53 25.55 4.72
C ILE A 54 11.72 24.81 5.36
N PHE A 55 12.57 25.53 6.10
CA PHE A 55 13.74 24.95 6.78
C PHE A 55 13.41 24.31 8.14
N SER A 56 12.18 24.48 8.66
CA SER A 56 11.71 23.76 9.87
C SER A 56 11.54 22.24 9.69
N SER A 57 11.76 21.71 8.47
CA SER A 57 11.92 20.28 8.18
C SER A 57 13.00 19.60 9.05
N THR A 58 13.87 20.38 9.70
CA THR A 58 14.87 19.93 10.68
C THR A 58 14.39 19.90 12.13
N THR A 59 13.24 20.49 12.45
CA THR A 59 12.75 20.58 13.84
C THR A 59 12.37 19.23 14.42
N ARG A 60 12.70 19.02 15.70
CA ARG A 60 12.46 17.77 16.44
C ARG A 60 10.96 17.37 16.43
N ARG A 61 10.05 18.35 16.40
CA ARG A 61 8.59 18.14 16.36
C ARG A 61 8.12 17.56 15.02
N TYR A 62 8.60 18.09 13.89
CA TYR A 62 8.23 17.59 12.57
C TYR A 62 8.76 16.16 12.34
N LYS A 63 10.01 15.89 12.75
CA LYS A 63 10.59 14.53 12.74
C LYS A 63 9.76 13.52 13.54
N ARG A 64 9.26 13.91 14.73
CA ARG A 64 8.36 13.05 15.54
C ARG A 64 7.05 12.75 14.84
N VAL A 65 6.40 13.75 14.24
CA VAL A 65 5.12 13.56 13.52
C VAL A 65 5.32 12.65 12.31
N ARG A 66 6.38 12.87 11.51
CA ARG A 66 6.73 12.02 10.37
C ARG A 66 7.03 10.58 10.80
N ASN A 67 7.75 10.38 11.90
CA ASN A 67 8.02 9.03 12.41
C ASN A 67 6.75 8.34 12.91
N LYS A 68 5.83 9.04 13.59
CA LYS A 68 4.53 8.48 13.97
C LYS A 68 3.71 8.05 12.76
N LEU A 69 3.61 8.90 11.73
CA LEU A 69 2.93 8.58 10.48
C LEU A 69 3.57 7.37 9.78
N ARG A 70 4.90 7.28 9.76
CA ARG A 70 5.63 6.14 9.20
C ARG A 70 5.35 4.84 9.97
N LEU A 71 5.35 4.90 11.31
CA LEU A 71 5.05 3.75 12.17
C LEU A 71 3.60 3.28 11.98
N ALA A 72 2.63 4.21 12.00
CA ALA A 72 1.23 3.90 11.73
C ALA A 72 1.04 3.26 10.33
N ARG A 73 1.81 3.71 9.33
CA ARG A 73 1.78 3.11 7.99
C ARG A 73 2.33 1.67 7.99
N ILE A 74 3.40 1.41 8.74
CA ILE A 74 3.97 0.07 8.90
C ILE A 74 2.99 -0.84 9.65
N GLU A 75 2.37 -0.35 10.72
CA GLU A 75 1.34 -1.08 11.47
C GLU A 75 0.13 -1.41 10.61
N ASN A 76 -0.38 -0.43 9.84
CA ASN A 76 -1.48 -0.66 8.90
C ASN A 76 -1.13 -1.67 7.81
N ILE A 77 0.11 -1.71 7.32
CA ILE A 77 0.56 -2.72 6.36
C ILE A 77 0.65 -4.10 7.01
N LYS A 78 1.11 -4.19 8.27
CA LYS A 78 1.15 -5.45 9.03
C LYS A 78 -0.24 -5.98 9.37
N SER A 79 -1.20 -5.09 9.64
CA SER A 79 -2.58 -5.44 9.97
C SER A 79 -3.46 -5.65 8.74
N ALA A 80 -3.01 -5.23 7.56
CA ALA A 80 -3.71 -5.50 6.31
C ALA A 80 -3.56 -7.00 5.97
N THR A 81 -4.53 -7.79 6.42
CA THR A 81 -4.74 -9.16 5.93
C THR A 81 -5.28 -9.07 4.51
N PHE A 82 -4.37 -9.02 3.54
CA PHE A 82 -4.75 -9.32 2.17
C PHE A 82 -4.98 -10.83 2.09
N ASP A 83 -6.23 -11.26 1.92
CA ASP A 83 -6.58 -12.63 1.52
C ASP A 83 -6.15 -12.85 0.06
N ASN A 84 -4.86 -12.67 -0.23
CA ASN A 84 -4.25 -12.83 -1.55
C ASN A 84 -3.75 -14.27 -1.74
N HIS A 85 -4.53 -15.25 -1.32
CA HIS A 85 -4.23 -16.65 -1.56
C HIS A 85 -5.03 -17.10 -2.79
N ILE A 86 -4.31 -17.61 -3.79
CA ILE A 86 -4.87 -18.16 -5.04
C ILE A 86 -5.71 -19.43 -4.76
N VAL A 87 -5.53 -20.02 -3.59
CA VAL A 87 -6.17 -21.27 -3.16
C VAL A 87 -7.61 -20.99 -2.70
N PRO A 88 -8.61 -21.78 -3.16
CA PRO A 88 -9.99 -21.66 -2.71
C PRO A 88 -10.11 -21.68 -1.18
N LYS A 89 -10.98 -20.81 -0.63
CA LYS A 89 -11.14 -20.62 0.82
C LYS A 89 -11.38 -21.92 1.59
N ARG A 90 -12.22 -22.82 1.05
CA ARG A 90 -12.51 -24.15 1.62
C ARG A 90 -11.23 -24.96 1.81
N VAL A 91 -10.44 -25.09 0.74
CA VAL A 91 -9.18 -25.83 0.74
C VAL A 91 -8.17 -25.17 1.68
N TYR A 92 -8.05 -23.85 1.62
CA TYR A 92 -7.13 -23.11 2.48
C TYR A 92 -7.42 -23.35 3.96
N GLN A 93 -8.66 -23.14 4.41
CA GLN A 93 -9.04 -23.31 5.81
C GLN A 93 -8.85 -24.75 6.31
N GLN A 94 -9.17 -25.75 5.48
CA GLN A 94 -9.07 -27.16 5.86
C GLN A 94 -7.62 -27.65 5.98
N PHE A 95 -6.73 -27.20 5.10
CA PHE A 95 -5.37 -27.74 4.99
C PHE A 95 -4.26 -26.83 5.54
N LYS A 96 -4.60 -25.58 5.92
CA LYS A 96 -3.67 -24.66 6.61
C LYS A 96 -2.97 -25.25 7.85
N PRO A 97 -3.60 -26.11 8.68
CA PRO A 97 -2.90 -26.73 9.80
C PRO A 97 -1.76 -27.66 9.41
N PHE A 98 -1.76 -28.19 8.17
CA PHE A 98 -0.80 -29.22 7.73
C PHE A 98 0.31 -28.67 6.84
N PHE A 99 0.08 -27.55 6.16
CA PHE A 99 0.97 -27.00 5.14
C PHE A 99 1.16 -25.49 5.30
N SER A 100 2.36 -25.00 4.96
CA SER A 100 2.62 -23.55 4.89
C SER A 100 1.86 -22.89 3.73
N ASP A 101 1.73 -21.55 3.74
CA ASP A 101 1.06 -20.82 2.66
C ASP A 101 1.72 -21.04 1.30
N ALA A 102 3.07 -21.09 1.30
CA ALA A 102 3.85 -21.36 0.11
C ALA A 102 3.61 -22.79 -0.41
N GLN A 103 3.56 -23.77 0.49
CA GLN A 103 3.27 -25.16 0.13
C GLN A 103 1.86 -25.32 -0.42
N LEU A 104 0.84 -24.74 0.22
CA LEU A 104 -0.54 -24.78 -0.27
C LEU A 104 -0.68 -24.14 -1.65
N THR A 105 -0.04 -22.99 -1.85
CA THR A 105 -0.05 -22.32 -3.15
C THR A 105 0.61 -23.17 -4.23
N ALA A 106 1.73 -23.82 -3.92
CA ALA A 106 2.41 -24.71 -4.85
C ALA A 106 1.59 -25.96 -5.15
N LEU A 107 1.05 -26.63 -4.13
CA LEU A 107 0.19 -27.82 -4.26
C LEU A 107 -1.06 -27.50 -5.09
N TYR A 108 -1.70 -26.35 -4.87
CA TYR A 108 -2.84 -25.90 -5.66
C TYR A 108 -2.48 -25.72 -7.14
N LYS A 109 -1.36 -25.07 -7.44
CA LYS A 109 -0.89 -24.90 -8.82
C LYS A 109 -0.59 -26.24 -9.49
N THR A 110 0.10 -27.14 -8.78
CA THR A 110 0.33 -28.51 -9.26
C THR A 110 -0.98 -29.23 -9.54
N ALA A 111 -1.97 -29.06 -8.66
CA ALA A 111 -3.26 -29.70 -8.82
C ALA A 111 -4.04 -29.19 -10.01
N MET A 112 -4.14 -27.87 -10.19
CA MET A 112 -4.83 -27.28 -11.33
C MET A 112 -4.16 -27.69 -12.65
N ASN A 113 -2.82 -27.71 -12.71
CA ASN A 113 -2.10 -28.22 -13.89
C ASN A 113 -2.43 -29.70 -14.19
N SER A 114 -2.72 -30.50 -13.16
CA SER A 114 -3.06 -31.92 -13.30
C SER A 114 -4.52 -32.14 -13.65
N LEU A 115 -5.42 -31.30 -13.14
CA LEU A 115 -6.86 -31.44 -13.35
C LEU A 115 -7.32 -30.79 -14.66
N ASN A 116 -6.63 -29.76 -15.16
CA ASN A 116 -6.92 -29.12 -16.44
C ASN A 116 -6.80 -30.06 -17.65
N THR A 117 -6.23 -31.26 -17.49
CA THR A 117 -6.21 -32.28 -18.54
C THR A 117 -7.53 -33.04 -18.66
N PHE A 118 -8.42 -32.94 -17.68
CA PHE A 118 -9.70 -33.64 -17.62
C PHE A 118 -10.85 -32.64 -17.73
N ASP A 119 -11.97 -33.05 -18.34
CA ASP A 119 -13.17 -32.22 -18.49
C ASP A 119 -14.00 -32.26 -17.19
N LEU A 120 -13.52 -31.56 -16.16
CA LEU A 120 -14.14 -31.46 -14.85
C LEU A 120 -14.64 -30.05 -14.59
N ASP A 121 -15.84 -29.92 -14.01
CA ASP A 121 -16.34 -28.62 -13.56
C ASP A 121 -15.58 -28.09 -12.33
N ALA A 122 -15.80 -26.82 -11.98
CA ALA A 122 -15.06 -26.17 -10.90
C ALA A 122 -15.31 -26.82 -9.52
N ASP A 123 -16.49 -27.38 -9.29
CA ASP A 123 -16.85 -28.03 -8.03
C ASP A 123 -16.19 -29.40 -7.93
N GLN A 124 -16.22 -30.19 -9.00
CA GLN A 124 -15.52 -31.47 -9.15
C GLN A 124 -14.01 -31.31 -9.03
N GLN A 125 -13.43 -30.26 -9.63
CA GLN A 125 -12.00 -29.95 -9.46
C GLN A 125 -11.65 -29.64 -8.00
N THR A 126 -12.54 -28.90 -7.30
CA THR A 126 -12.36 -28.58 -5.89
C THR A 126 -12.46 -29.83 -5.01
N ASP A 127 -13.43 -30.70 -5.26
CA ASP A 127 -13.59 -31.95 -4.51
C ASP A 127 -12.45 -32.94 -4.79
N ALA A 128 -12.00 -33.07 -6.04
CA ALA A 128 -10.82 -33.86 -6.40
C ALA A 128 -9.57 -33.38 -5.67
N LEU A 129 -9.37 -32.06 -5.60
CA LEU A 129 -8.26 -31.45 -4.86
C LEU A 129 -8.34 -31.73 -3.36
N VAL A 130 -9.51 -31.54 -2.73
CA VAL A 130 -9.73 -31.85 -1.31
C VAL A 130 -9.40 -33.32 -1.05
N TYR A 131 -9.91 -34.21 -1.88
CA TYR A 131 -9.72 -35.64 -1.72
C TYR A 131 -8.25 -36.08 -1.85
N ALA A 132 -7.55 -35.54 -2.84
CA ALA A 132 -6.14 -35.80 -3.04
C ALA A 132 -5.28 -35.28 -1.86
N LEU A 133 -5.60 -34.10 -1.33
CA LEU A 133 -4.92 -33.55 -0.16
C LEU A 133 -5.22 -34.34 1.13
N GLU A 134 -6.44 -34.83 1.31
CA GLU A 134 -6.76 -35.75 2.42
C GLU A 134 -5.97 -37.04 2.33
N SER A 135 -5.86 -37.62 1.12
CA SER A 135 -5.05 -38.82 0.87
C SER A 135 -3.58 -38.59 1.22
N LEU A 136 -3.02 -37.45 0.80
CA LEU A 136 -1.66 -37.05 1.13
C LEU A 136 -1.44 -36.92 2.65
N VAL A 137 -2.32 -36.21 3.35
CA VAL A 137 -2.24 -36.04 4.81
C VAL A 137 -2.37 -37.38 5.53
N LYS A 138 -3.26 -38.28 5.06
CA LYS A 138 -3.40 -39.64 5.59
C LYS A 138 -2.11 -40.44 5.39
N ALA A 139 -1.48 -40.36 4.23
CA ALA A 139 -0.21 -41.05 3.94
C ALA A 139 0.92 -40.54 4.85
N MET A 140 1.07 -39.23 4.99
CA MET A 140 2.06 -38.62 5.89
C MET A 140 1.82 -39.04 7.35
N LYS A 141 0.55 -39.07 7.80
CA LYS A 141 0.18 -39.50 9.15
C LYS A 141 0.46 -40.98 9.39
N ARG A 142 0.28 -41.85 8.39
CA ARG A 142 0.61 -43.29 8.48
C ARG A 142 2.12 -43.49 8.61
N HIS A 143 2.92 -42.78 7.81
CA HIS A 143 4.37 -42.84 7.95
C HIS A 143 4.83 -42.41 9.35
N HIS A 144 4.28 -41.31 9.87
CA HIS A 144 4.62 -40.82 11.22
C HIS A 144 4.23 -41.78 12.36
N ARG A 145 3.38 -42.78 12.09
CA ARG A 145 2.98 -43.84 13.03
C ARG A 145 3.71 -45.15 12.78
N ASP A 146 4.76 -45.16 11.94
CA ASP A 146 5.49 -46.36 11.51
C ASP A 146 4.60 -47.41 10.83
N GLN A 147 3.48 -46.98 10.24
CA GLN A 147 2.46 -47.83 9.60
C GLN A 147 2.40 -47.65 8.07
N GLY A 148 3.34 -46.93 7.48
CA GLY A 148 3.34 -46.65 6.05
C GLY A 148 4.68 -46.17 5.52
N GLU A 149 4.80 -46.20 4.19
CA GLU A 149 5.97 -45.73 3.46
C GLU A 149 6.14 -44.20 3.57
N PRO A 150 7.38 -43.70 3.61
CA PRO A 150 7.66 -42.27 3.55
C PRO A 150 7.15 -41.62 2.27
N VAL A 151 6.50 -40.46 2.43
CA VAL A 151 6.17 -39.56 1.31
C VAL A 151 7.38 -38.67 1.03
N TYR A 152 8.28 -39.11 0.15
CA TYR A 152 9.50 -38.38 -0.21
C TYR A 152 9.23 -37.05 -0.94
N ASN A 153 8.17 -36.97 -1.73
CA ASN A 153 7.81 -35.77 -2.48
C ASN A 153 6.28 -35.59 -2.50
N ILE A 154 5.80 -34.61 -1.72
CA ILE A 154 4.38 -34.30 -1.57
C ILE A 154 3.71 -33.87 -2.88
N TYR A 155 4.45 -33.21 -3.78
CA TYR A 155 3.92 -32.72 -5.06
C TYR A 155 3.76 -33.86 -6.05
N ALA A 156 4.74 -34.76 -6.12
CA ALA A 156 4.68 -35.95 -6.97
C ALA A 156 3.57 -36.90 -6.52
N TYR A 157 3.41 -37.07 -5.18
CA TYR A 157 2.32 -37.84 -4.61
C TYR A 157 0.97 -37.24 -5.00
N LEU A 158 0.79 -35.93 -4.79
CA LEU A 158 -0.46 -35.22 -5.11
C LEU A 158 -0.79 -35.34 -6.61
N HIS A 159 0.18 -35.07 -7.48
CA HIS A 159 0.02 -35.16 -8.93
C HIS A 159 -0.48 -36.55 -9.35
N ARG A 160 0.17 -37.61 -8.83
CA ARG A 160 -0.22 -39.00 -9.12
C ARG A 160 -1.64 -39.29 -8.64
N THR A 161 -2.01 -38.88 -7.43
CA THR A 161 -3.38 -39.09 -6.92
C THR A 161 -4.42 -38.37 -7.76
N LEU A 162 -4.13 -37.17 -8.23
CA LEU A 162 -5.05 -36.39 -9.07
C LEU A 162 -5.21 -36.99 -10.46
N LEU A 163 -4.14 -37.51 -11.06
CA LEU A 163 -4.24 -38.26 -12.32
C LEU A 163 -5.19 -39.45 -12.16
N HIS A 164 -5.07 -40.21 -11.07
CA HIS A 164 -6.00 -41.31 -10.81
C HIS A 164 -7.45 -40.85 -10.67
N ILE A 165 -7.68 -39.80 -9.88
CA ILE A 165 -9.01 -39.24 -9.70
C ILE A 165 -9.59 -38.76 -11.04
N GLY A 166 -8.80 -38.07 -11.85
CA GLY A 166 -9.20 -37.59 -13.18
C GLY A 166 -9.53 -38.73 -14.14
N PHE A 167 -8.69 -39.77 -14.20
CA PHE A 167 -8.98 -40.99 -14.97
C PHE A 167 -10.28 -41.64 -14.50
N ASN A 168 -10.52 -41.74 -13.20
CA ASN A 168 -11.74 -42.38 -12.71
C ASN A 168 -12.99 -41.57 -13.04
N ALA A 169 -12.89 -40.24 -12.95
CA ALA A 169 -13.97 -39.35 -13.37
C ALA A 169 -14.28 -39.50 -14.87
N GLU A 170 -13.25 -39.54 -15.72
CA GLU A 170 -13.43 -39.64 -17.18
C GLU A 170 -13.99 -41.00 -17.63
N PHE A 171 -13.47 -42.10 -17.07
CA PHE A 171 -13.81 -43.45 -17.53
C PHE A 171 -14.97 -44.11 -16.76
N TYR A 172 -15.19 -43.73 -15.50
CA TYR A 172 -16.18 -44.38 -14.63
C TYR A 172 -17.23 -43.42 -14.07
N ASN A 173 -17.14 -42.12 -14.41
CA ASN A 173 -18.02 -41.07 -13.88
C ASN A 173 -18.05 -41.04 -12.34
N ASP A 174 -16.95 -41.48 -11.71
CA ASP A 174 -16.82 -41.60 -10.26
C ASP A 174 -15.42 -41.12 -9.81
N ILE A 175 -15.41 -39.96 -9.13
CA ILE A 175 -14.20 -39.34 -8.57
C ILE A 175 -13.65 -40.17 -7.39
N TYR A 176 -14.49 -41.01 -6.77
CA TYR A 176 -14.18 -41.77 -5.56
C TYR A 176 -13.77 -43.22 -5.82
N ALA A 177 -13.93 -43.71 -7.05
CA ALA A 177 -13.57 -45.08 -7.41
C ALA A 177 -12.08 -45.30 -7.13
N TYR A 178 -11.74 -46.25 -6.24
CA TYR A 178 -10.37 -46.70 -5.92
C TYR A 178 -9.38 -45.65 -5.39
N THR A 179 -9.46 -45.44 -4.08
CA THR A 179 -8.41 -44.74 -3.32
C THR A 179 -8.05 -45.45 -2.02
N ASP A 180 -8.39 -46.73 -1.92
CA ASP A 180 -7.70 -47.58 -0.96
C ASP A 180 -6.36 -47.99 -1.57
N ALA A 181 -5.27 -47.68 -0.87
CA ALA A 181 -3.91 -48.01 -1.25
C ALA A 181 -3.72 -49.53 -1.50
N ALA A 182 -4.61 -50.37 -0.98
CA ALA A 182 -4.64 -51.81 -1.23
C ALA A 182 -5.12 -52.18 -2.65
N GLY A 183 -6.14 -51.50 -3.19
CA GLY A 183 -6.63 -51.74 -4.56
C GLY A 183 -5.61 -51.32 -5.62
N PHE A 184 -4.86 -50.26 -5.32
CA PHE A 184 -3.88 -49.69 -6.22
C PHE A 184 -2.64 -50.59 -6.43
N ARG A 185 -2.22 -51.34 -5.41
CA ARG A 185 -1.09 -52.29 -5.52
C ARG A 185 -1.40 -53.46 -6.46
N LYS A 186 -2.66 -53.84 -6.60
CA LYS A 186 -3.10 -54.95 -7.48
C LYS A 186 -3.09 -54.61 -8.96
N CYS A 187 -3.21 -53.33 -9.33
CA CYS A 187 -3.20 -52.93 -10.75
C CYS A 187 -1.79 -52.79 -11.32
N ILE A 188 -0.74 -52.93 -10.50
CA ILE A 188 0.67 -52.76 -10.88
C ILE A 188 1.51 -54.01 -10.52
N SER A 189 0.86 -55.10 -10.07
CA SER A 189 1.46 -56.43 -9.92
C SER A 189 0.98 -57.35 -11.04
#